data_AF-A0A8X8GZE8-F1
#
_entry.id   AF-A0A8X8GZE8-F1
#
_cell.length_a   1.000
_cell.length_b   1.000
_cell.length_c   1.000
_cell.angle_alpha   90.00
_cell.angle_beta   90.00
_cell.angle_gamma   90.00
#
_symmetry.space_group_name_H-M   'P 1'
#
loop_
_entity.id
_entity.type
_entity.pdbx_description
1 polymer ?
#
loop_
_entity_poly.entity_id
_entity_poly.type
_entity_poly.pdbx_seq_one_letter_code
_entity_poly.pdbx_strand_id
1 'polypeptide(L)'
;MRLMLLLLPLLLAACLTPGPANKDRITTLLEGRRVFFDQDGAETIAEADRRQQVWNADGTTLRSNMGLFGGDVAGRWTTRNDLYCTMLGYQTEWICYRVTLSDKGRRIRFSEVVDDIGDVIFWRNDYRGTFADAAP
;
A
#
# COMPACT_ATOMS: atom_id res chain seq x y z
N MET A 1 34.17 45.90 -3.16
CA MET A 1 33.89 44.87 -4.19
C MET A 1 34.42 43.50 -3.75
N ARG A 2 33.91 42.95 -2.63
CA ARG A 2 34.40 41.69 -2.02
C ARG A 2 33.35 40.96 -1.17
N LEU A 3 32.07 41.29 -1.33
CA LEU A 3 30.98 40.81 -0.46
C LEU A 3 29.93 39.94 -1.18
N MET A 4 30.24 39.45 -2.39
CA MET A 4 29.27 38.72 -3.23
C MET A 4 29.64 37.24 -3.45
N LEU A 5 30.76 36.77 -2.91
CA LEU A 5 31.28 35.41 -3.16
C LEU A 5 30.97 34.38 -2.05
N LEU A 6 30.29 34.77 -0.97
CA LEU A 6 30.01 33.89 0.17
C LEU A 6 28.60 33.27 0.18
N LEU A 7 27.73 33.63 -0.77
CA LEU A 7 26.36 33.10 -0.84
C LEU A 7 26.22 31.89 -1.79
N LEU A 8 27.24 31.58 -2.59
CA LEU A 8 27.20 30.47 -3.55
C LEU A 8 27.15 29.06 -2.91
N PRO A 9 27.85 28.74 -1.78
CA PRO A 9 27.80 27.39 -1.22
C PRO A 9 26.51 27.09 -0.43
N LEU A 10 25.74 28.11 -0.03
CA LEU A 10 24.45 27.94 0.67
C LEU A 10 23.32 27.53 -0.27
N LEU A 11 23.42 27.84 -1.56
CA LEU A 11 22.42 27.45 -2.57
C LEU A 11 22.58 26.00 -3.07
N LEU A 12 23.75 25.37 -2.88
CA LEU A 12 23.96 23.96 -3.26
C LEU A 12 23.46 22.95 -2.22
N ALA A 13 23.18 23.36 -0.97
CA ALA A 13 22.68 22.47 0.07
C ALA A 13 21.16 22.22 -0.02
N ALA A 14 20.42 22.96 -0.84
CA ALA A 14 18.96 22.89 -0.92
C ALA A 14 18.43 21.79 -1.86
N CYS A 15 19.29 21.09 -2.61
CA CYS A 15 18.87 20.06 -3.58
C CYS A 15 19.17 18.62 -3.15
N LEU A 16 19.73 18.40 -1.96
CA LEU A 16 19.86 17.07 -1.37
C LEU A 16 18.73 16.84 -0.37
N THR A 17 17.49 16.83 -0.84
CA THR A 17 16.50 15.98 -0.18
C THR A 17 16.97 14.55 -0.38
N PRO A 18 17.37 13.80 0.66
CA PRO A 18 17.51 12.36 0.52
C PRO A 18 16.12 11.84 0.15
N GLY A 19 15.91 11.58 -1.14
CA GLY A 19 14.78 10.74 -1.56
C GLY A 19 14.90 9.43 -0.78
N PRO A 20 13.79 8.83 -0.32
CA PRO A 20 13.86 7.62 0.48
C PRO A 20 14.65 6.56 -0.28
N ALA A 21 15.80 6.20 0.29
CA ALA A 21 16.73 5.23 -0.26
C ALA A 21 15.95 3.93 -0.55
N ASN A 22 15.96 3.50 -1.81
CA ASN A 22 15.36 2.24 -2.27
C ASN A 22 13.98 1.93 -1.67
N LYS A 23 13.00 2.82 -1.93
CA LYS A 23 11.59 2.50 -1.70
C LYS A 23 11.23 1.24 -2.49
N ASP A 24 10.67 0.23 -1.82
CA ASP A 24 10.32 -1.02 -2.49
C ASP A 24 9.14 -0.78 -3.46
N ARG A 25 9.05 -1.67 -4.46
CA ARG A 25 8.07 -1.58 -5.56
C ARG A 25 6.63 -1.47 -5.05
N ILE A 26 6.27 -2.21 -3.99
CA ILE A 26 4.90 -2.23 -3.50
C ILE A 26 4.58 -0.94 -2.78
N THR A 27 5.50 -0.43 -1.98
CA THR A 27 5.35 0.87 -1.33
C THR A 27 5.22 1.99 -2.37
N THR A 28 5.99 1.97 -3.46
CA THR A 28 5.80 2.90 -4.59
C THR A 28 4.47 2.71 -5.31
N LEU A 29 3.95 1.48 -5.37
CA LEU A 29 2.66 1.21 -6.01
C LEU A 29 1.49 1.80 -5.20
N LEU A 30 1.58 1.75 -3.87
CA LEU A 30 0.48 2.06 -2.97
C LEU A 30 0.54 3.48 -2.39
N GLU A 31 1.71 4.12 -2.36
CA GLU A 31 1.88 5.44 -1.74
C GLU A 31 0.85 6.48 -2.21
N GLY A 32 0.16 7.09 -1.25
CA GLY A 32 -0.85 8.11 -1.50
C GLY A 32 -2.06 7.64 -2.31
N ARG A 33 -2.20 6.33 -2.57
CA ARG A 33 -3.29 5.79 -3.38
C ARG A 33 -4.50 5.43 -2.54
N ARG A 34 -5.64 5.31 -3.22
CA ARG A 34 -6.88 4.76 -2.70
C ARG A 34 -7.35 3.64 -3.61
N VAL A 35 -7.76 2.53 -3.00
CA VAL A 35 -8.33 1.37 -3.69
C VAL A 35 -9.72 1.10 -3.15
N PHE A 36 -10.67 0.93 -4.05
CA PHE A 36 -12.00 0.40 -3.77
C PHE A 36 -12.01 -1.08 -4.10
N PHE A 37 -12.28 -1.93 -3.10
CA PHE A 37 -12.32 -3.37 -3.32
C PHE A 37 -13.67 -3.80 -3.88
N ASP A 38 -13.62 -4.71 -4.85
CA ASP A 38 -14.80 -5.38 -5.37
C ASP A 38 -15.46 -6.17 -4.21
N GLN A 39 -16.78 -6.13 -4.09
CA GLN A 39 -17.49 -7.27 -3.47
C GLN A 39 -17.70 -8.29 -4.57
N ASP A 40 -17.56 -9.57 -4.22
CA ASP A 40 -18.44 -10.56 -4.85
C ASP A 40 -19.89 -10.16 -4.45
N GLY A 41 -20.63 -9.52 -5.37
CA GLY A 41 -22.04 -9.14 -5.17
C GLY A 41 -22.33 -7.71 -4.68
N ALA A 42 -21.44 -6.72 -4.86
CA ALA A 42 -21.81 -5.30 -4.65
C ALA A 42 -22.68 -4.85 -5.81
N GLU A 43 -23.87 -4.32 -5.51
CA GLU A 43 -24.77 -3.80 -6.52
C GLU A 43 -24.66 -2.28 -6.66
N THR A 44 -24.04 -1.58 -5.69
CA THR A 44 -24.01 -0.11 -5.66
C THR A 44 -22.67 0.52 -5.28
N ILE A 45 -22.44 1.77 -5.71
CA ILE A 45 -21.25 2.58 -5.37
C ILE A 45 -21.14 2.83 -3.85
N ALA A 46 -22.27 3.01 -3.17
CA ALA A 46 -22.31 3.18 -1.71
C ALA A 46 -21.87 1.91 -0.93
N GLU A 47 -21.89 0.75 -1.57
CA GLU A 47 -21.34 -0.50 -1.03
C GLU A 47 -19.83 -0.61 -1.29
N ALA A 48 -19.34 -0.15 -2.43
CA ALA A 48 -17.91 -0.06 -2.71
C ALA A 48 -17.19 0.92 -1.78
N ASP A 49 -17.81 2.06 -1.43
CA ASP A 49 -17.28 3.03 -0.45
C ASP A 49 -17.07 2.42 0.95
N ARG A 50 -17.79 1.33 1.26
CA ARG A 50 -17.66 0.61 2.53
C ARG A 50 -16.44 -0.30 2.59
N ARG A 51 -15.82 -0.68 1.46
CA ARG A 51 -14.61 -1.52 1.39
C ARG A 51 -13.47 -0.81 0.67
N GLN A 52 -12.94 0.23 1.29
CA GLN A 52 -11.82 0.99 0.74
C GLN A 52 -10.60 0.94 1.63
N GLN A 53 -9.44 1.03 1.00
CA GLN A 53 -8.15 1.19 1.65
C GLN A 53 -7.44 2.41 1.09
N VAL A 54 -6.95 3.24 2.00
CA VAL A 54 -6.15 4.42 1.70
C VAL A 54 -4.77 4.22 2.31
N TRP A 55 -3.75 4.58 1.55
CA TRP A 55 -2.37 4.59 2.00
C TRP A 55 -1.83 6.02 2.12
N ASN A 56 -0.94 6.24 3.08
CA ASN A 56 -0.18 7.47 3.22
C ASN A 56 0.88 7.59 2.12
N ALA A 57 1.50 8.77 2.01
CA ALA A 57 2.58 9.05 1.06
C ALA A 57 3.85 8.19 1.29
N ASP A 58 4.00 7.59 2.47
CA ASP A 58 5.08 6.65 2.76
C ASP A 58 4.70 5.18 2.47
N GLY A 59 3.49 4.92 1.97
CA GLY A 59 2.97 3.57 1.70
C GLY A 59 2.45 2.84 2.94
N THR A 60 2.42 3.50 4.11
CA THR A 60 1.68 2.98 5.27
C THR A 60 0.18 2.99 5.01
N THR A 61 -0.57 2.12 5.70
CA THR A 61 -2.04 2.15 5.68
C THR A 61 -2.55 3.35 6.49
N LEU A 62 -3.25 4.30 5.85
CA LEU A 62 -3.86 5.46 6.51
C LEU A 62 -5.25 5.16 7.08
N ARG A 63 -6.10 4.56 6.26
CA ARG A 63 -7.49 4.27 6.64
C ARG A 63 -7.97 3.04 5.92
N SER A 64 -8.57 2.13 6.70
CA SER A 64 -9.34 1.02 6.18
C SER A 64 -10.79 1.16 6.62
N ASN A 65 -11.71 1.03 5.67
CA ASN A 65 -13.10 0.74 5.98
C ASN A 65 -13.36 -0.66 5.40
N MET A 66 -13.49 -1.68 6.24
CA MET A 66 -13.67 -3.10 5.86
C MET A 66 -12.77 -3.60 4.70
N GLY A 67 -11.57 -3.01 4.55
CA GLY A 67 -10.61 -3.29 3.48
C GLY A 67 -9.70 -4.48 3.82
N LEU A 68 -8.51 -4.53 3.19
CA LEU A 68 -7.54 -5.62 3.38
C LEU A 68 -7.10 -5.77 4.84
N PHE A 69 -6.98 -4.66 5.57
CA PHE A 69 -6.41 -4.60 6.92
C PHE A 69 -7.32 -3.88 7.91
N GLY A 70 -7.11 -4.10 9.21
CA GLY A 70 -7.61 -3.18 10.23
C GLY A 70 -6.98 -1.78 10.06
N GLY A 71 -7.60 -0.75 10.64
CA GLY A 71 -7.12 0.64 10.54
C GLY A 71 -5.66 0.86 10.96
N ASP A 72 -5.16 2.08 10.72
CA ASP A 72 -3.77 2.48 10.93
C ASP A 72 -3.29 2.16 12.36
N VAL A 73 -2.31 1.27 12.44
CA VAL A 73 -1.58 0.94 13.67
C VAL A 73 -0.12 0.89 13.28
N ALA A 74 0.69 1.71 13.95
CA ALA A 74 2.13 1.76 13.71
C ALA A 74 2.75 0.35 13.83
N GLY A 75 3.56 -0.05 12.84
CA GLY A 75 4.21 -1.36 12.81
C GLY A 75 3.32 -2.53 12.36
N ARG A 76 2.03 -2.30 12.04
CA ARG A 76 1.10 -3.35 11.60
C ARG A 76 1.36 -3.86 10.18
N TRP A 77 2.12 -3.16 9.37
CA TRP A 77 2.35 -3.55 7.98
C TRP A 77 3.83 -3.38 7.62
N THR A 78 4.28 -4.18 6.65
CA THR A 78 5.64 -4.14 6.12
C THR A 78 5.66 -4.70 4.71
N THR A 79 6.78 -4.52 4.01
CA THR A 79 7.03 -5.15 2.71
C THR A 79 8.23 -6.07 2.82
N ARG A 80 8.08 -7.33 2.39
CA ARG A 80 9.14 -8.36 2.45
C ARG A 80 9.13 -9.16 1.17
N ASN A 81 10.27 -9.23 0.47
CA ASN A 81 10.43 -10.07 -0.73
C ASN A 81 9.32 -9.87 -1.79
N ASP A 82 8.95 -8.62 -2.10
CA ASP A 82 7.84 -8.27 -3.02
C ASP A 82 6.46 -8.81 -2.56
N LEU A 83 6.28 -8.92 -1.24
CA LEU A 83 4.99 -9.16 -0.59
C LEU A 83 4.61 -7.98 0.29
N TYR A 84 3.32 -7.67 0.34
CA TYR A 84 2.74 -6.74 1.30
C TYR A 84 2.21 -7.53 2.49
N CYS A 85 2.81 -7.33 3.66
CA CYS A 85 2.51 -8.11 4.85
C CYS A 85 1.83 -7.26 5.91
N THR A 86 0.92 -7.87 6.66
CA THR A 86 0.30 -7.28 7.85
C THR A 86 0.40 -8.21 9.04
N MET A 87 0.41 -7.64 10.23
CA MET A 87 0.25 -8.35 11.49
C MET A 87 -1.23 -8.42 11.87
N LEU A 88 -1.73 -9.63 12.18
CA LEU A 88 -3.09 -9.80 12.69
C LEU A 88 -3.15 -9.62 14.22
N GLY A 89 -4.02 -8.72 14.69
CA GLY A 89 -4.33 -8.57 16.12
C GLY A 89 -3.12 -8.12 16.96
N TYR A 90 -2.88 -8.84 18.08
CA TYR A 90 -1.76 -8.66 19.01
C TYR A 90 -0.68 -9.75 18.87
N GLN A 91 -0.79 -10.60 17.85
CA GLN A 91 0.04 -11.80 17.65
C GLN A 91 1.27 -11.45 16.81
N THR A 92 2.35 -12.23 16.91
CA THR A 92 3.56 -12.11 16.07
C THR A 92 3.38 -12.67 14.65
N GLU A 93 2.15 -13.03 14.29
CA GLU A 93 1.80 -13.69 13.04
C GLU A 93 1.60 -12.67 11.92
N TRP A 94 2.23 -12.94 10.78
CA TRP A 94 2.16 -12.10 9.59
C TRP A 94 1.38 -12.81 8.50
N ILE A 95 0.41 -12.10 7.91
CA ILE A 95 -0.20 -12.50 6.64
C ILE A 95 0.43 -11.67 5.54
N CYS A 96 0.93 -12.34 4.51
CA CYS A 96 1.58 -11.71 3.38
C CYS A 96 0.78 -11.90 2.09
N TYR A 97 0.72 -10.84 1.28
CA TYR A 97 0.00 -10.80 0.02
C TYR A 97 0.95 -10.53 -1.13
N ARG A 98 0.79 -11.29 -2.20
CA ARG A 98 1.35 -10.93 -3.50
C ARG A 98 0.48 -9.84 -4.12
N VAL A 99 1.10 -8.74 -4.54
CA VAL A 99 0.41 -7.61 -5.16
C VAL A 99 0.62 -7.63 -6.67
N THR A 100 -0.47 -7.68 -7.43
CA THR A 100 -0.43 -7.71 -8.90
C THR A 100 -1.33 -6.66 -9.50
N LEU A 101 -0.94 -6.16 -10.68
CA LEU A 101 -1.70 -5.20 -11.45
C LEU A 101 -2.30 -5.85 -12.69
N SER A 102 -3.49 -5.41 -13.08
CA SER A 102 -4.16 -5.80 -14.33
C SER A 102 -4.88 -4.61 -14.94
N ASP A 103 -5.51 -4.81 -16.11
CA ASP A 103 -6.21 -3.75 -16.87
C ASP A 103 -5.36 -2.48 -17.03
N LYS A 104 -4.13 -2.63 -17.57
CA LYS A 104 -3.16 -1.54 -17.77
C LYS A 104 -2.84 -0.73 -16.50
N GLY A 105 -2.92 -1.38 -15.33
CA GLY A 105 -2.63 -0.75 -14.03
C GLY A 105 -3.84 -0.10 -13.36
N ARG A 106 -5.04 -0.22 -13.95
CA ARG A 106 -6.29 0.30 -13.34
C ARG A 106 -6.78 -0.57 -12.19
N ARG A 107 -6.51 -1.87 -12.26
CA ARG A 107 -6.95 -2.86 -11.28
C ARG A 107 -5.78 -3.42 -10.51
N ILE A 108 -6.02 -3.70 -9.23
CA ILE A 108 -5.06 -4.28 -8.30
C ILE A 108 -5.65 -5.54 -7.67
N ARG A 109 -4.80 -6.53 -7.41
CA ARG A 109 -5.15 -7.77 -6.73
C ARG A 109 -4.11 -8.08 -5.66
N PHE A 110 -4.60 -8.45 -4.49
CA PHE A 110 -3.82 -8.94 -3.35
C PHE A 110 -4.20 -10.40 -3.12
N SER A 111 -3.27 -11.30 -3.37
CA SER A 111 -3.49 -12.73 -3.18
C SER A 111 -2.61 -13.23 -2.04
N GLU A 112 -3.24 -13.75 -1.00
CA GLU A 112 -2.56 -14.30 0.17
C GLU A 112 -1.56 -15.40 -0.21
N VAL A 113 -0.35 -15.31 0.32
CA VAL A 113 0.71 -16.32 0.17
C VAL A 113 0.79 -17.11 1.47
N VAL A 114 0.61 -18.43 1.37
CA VAL A 114 0.71 -19.36 2.49
C VAL A 114 2.11 -19.98 2.45
N ASP A 115 2.92 -19.70 3.46
CA ASP A 115 4.33 -20.10 3.50
C ASP A 115 4.55 -21.54 3.99
N ASP A 116 3.53 -22.25 4.52
CA ASP A 116 3.68 -23.63 5.00
C ASP A 116 2.66 -24.63 4.45
N ILE A 117 3.18 -25.76 3.99
CA ILE A 117 2.45 -26.94 3.53
C ILE A 117 1.88 -27.65 4.77
N GLY A 118 0.80 -27.11 5.33
CA GLY A 118 0.16 -27.66 6.53
C GLY A 118 -1.22 -27.09 6.82
N ASP A 119 -1.45 -25.81 6.46
CA ASP A 119 -2.75 -25.19 6.67
C ASP A 119 -3.67 -25.36 5.46
N VAL A 120 -4.64 -26.25 5.69
CA VAL A 120 -5.62 -26.71 4.73
C VAL A 120 -6.55 -25.57 4.29
N ILE A 121 -6.36 -25.08 3.06
CA ILE A 121 -7.34 -24.86 1.96
C ILE A 121 -8.79 -24.43 2.33
N PHE A 122 -9.04 -23.62 3.36
CA PHE A 122 -10.42 -23.16 3.62
C PHE A 122 -10.61 -21.64 3.64
N TRP A 123 -9.55 -20.84 3.82
CA TRP A 123 -9.67 -19.38 3.87
C TRP A 123 -8.46 -18.71 3.21
N ARG A 124 -8.36 -18.77 1.87
CA ARG A 124 -7.43 -17.91 1.13
C ARG A 124 -8.13 -16.59 0.83
N ASN A 125 -7.60 -15.50 1.37
CA ASN A 125 -8.12 -14.19 1.05
C ASN A 125 -7.54 -13.72 -0.29
N ASP A 126 -8.43 -13.42 -1.23
CA ASP A 126 -8.08 -12.83 -2.52
C ASP A 126 -8.89 -11.55 -2.71
N TYR A 127 -8.23 -10.41 -2.57
CA TYR A 127 -8.88 -9.12 -2.70
C TYR A 127 -8.56 -8.52 -4.05
N ARG A 128 -9.59 -7.99 -4.71
CA ARG A 128 -9.48 -7.29 -5.99
C ARG A 128 -10.11 -5.93 -5.86
N GLY A 129 -9.55 -4.95 -6.55
CA GLY A 129 -10.07 -3.60 -6.50
C GLY A 129 -9.60 -2.72 -7.63
N THR A 130 -10.10 -1.50 -7.62
CA THR A 130 -9.81 -0.47 -8.62
C THR A 130 -9.25 0.77 -7.92
N PHE A 131 -8.22 1.39 -8.51
CA PHE A 131 -7.72 2.66 -8.00
C PHE A 131 -8.76 3.77 -8.18
N ALA A 132 -8.85 4.69 -7.21
CA ALA A 132 -9.82 5.78 -7.25
C ALA A 132 -9.71 6.66 -8.51
N ASP A 133 -8.48 6.90 -8.98
CA ASP A 133 -8.21 7.70 -10.18
C ASP A 133 -8.58 6.97 -11.49
N ALA A 134 -8.99 5.70 -11.40
CA ALA A 134 -9.33 4.84 -12.53
C ALA A 134 -10.84 4.54 -12.63
N ALA A 135 -11.66 5.06 -11.70
CA ALA A 135 -13.11 5.04 -11.82
C ALA A 135 -13.55 5.95 -12.99
N PRO A 136 -14.52 5.53 -13.83
CA PRO A 136 -15.00 6.33 -14.96
C PRO A 136 -15.66 7.65 -14.53
#